data_AF-A0A8I0HIN6-F1
#
_entry.id   AF-A0A8I0HIN6-F1
#
_cell.length_a   1.000
_cell.length_b   1.000
_cell.length_c   1.000
_cell.angle_alpha   90.00
_cell.angle_beta   90.00
_cell.angle_gamma   90.00
#
_symmetry.space_group_name_H-M   'P 1'
#
loop_
_entity.id
_entity.type
_entity.pdbx_description
1 polymer ?
#
loop_
_entity_poly.entity_id
_entity_poly.type
_entity_poly.pdbx_seq_one_letter_code
_entity_poly.pdbx_strand_id
1 'polypeptide(L)'
;MDEHARIANLIAFYFGPNVAQEVPPKSKKAIEAVSHRAYRDLCRTLTHIGTHPKKNKLLDETHSSLYGVITQLETDPVRDQQDFDDRHERWCLDRISFFKEHPHGDKNKKVDFTYGHAQKWINMTLKYLAVLQHPAVLEVYSYLHVPVDSIVYEEAEDPTLGIAVPRPPGGKKWSKLSGEQYRTYQEQLRGAIADQGECVAPLDWEAKAWVNRASRQ
;
A
#
# COMPACT_ATOMS: atom_id res chain seq x y z
N MET A 1 25.57 8.00 -21.52
CA MET A 1 25.34 7.07 -20.39
C MET A 1 24.25 6.14 -20.84
N ASP A 2 24.47 4.83 -20.78
CA ASP A 2 23.45 3.83 -21.14
C ASP A 2 22.19 4.05 -20.28
N GLU A 3 21.03 4.12 -20.94
CA GLU A 3 19.76 4.38 -20.28
C GLU A 3 19.38 3.25 -19.32
N HIS A 4 19.70 1.99 -19.69
CA HIS A 4 19.49 0.85 -18.82
C HIS A 4 20.33 0.95 -17.55
N ALA A 5 21.63 1.26 -17.67
CA ALA A 5 22.50 1.50 -16.53
C ALA A 5 21.99 2.65 -15.63
N ARG A 6 21.49 3.74 -16.21
CA ARG A 6 20.90 4.85 -15.45
C ARG A 6 19.67 4.41 -14.67
N ILE A 7 18.72 3.70 -15.31
CA ILE A 7 17.50 3.20 -14.66
C ILE A 7 17.84 2.21 -13.54
N ALA A 8 18.74 1.26 -13.80
CA ALA A 8 19.20 0.31 -12.79
C ALA A 8 19.81 1.01 -11.57
N ASN A 9 20.63 2.06 -11.77
CA ASN A 9 21.19 2.86 -10.67
C ASN A 9 20.09 3.57 -9.85
N LEU A 10 19.09 4.16 -10.51
CA LEU A 10 17.96 4.81 -9.82
C LEU A 10 17.16 3.80 -8.99
N ILE A 11 16.89 2.62 -9.54
CA ILE A 11 16.23 1.52 -8.82
C ILE A 11 17.10 1.07 -7.65
N ALA A 12 18.42 0.98 -7.81
CA ALA A 12 19.34 0.59 -6.74
C ALA A 12 19.31 1.61 -5.58
N PHE A 13 19.26 2.91 -5.88
CA PHE A 13 19.17 3.94 -4.84
C PHE A 13 17.85 3.90 -4.09
N TYR A 14 16.74 3.63 -4.78
CA TYR A 14 15.41 3.71 -4.17
C TYR A 14 14.95 2.41 -3.51
N PHE A 15 15.18 1.28 -4.16
CA PHE A 15 14.72 -0.06 -3.76
C PHE A 15 15.85 -1.01 -3.36
N GLY A 16 17.10 -0.67 -3.64
CA GLY A 16 18.27 -1.48 -3.32
C GLY A 16 18.79 -2.32 -4.49
N PRO A 17 20.04 -2.82 -4.40
CA PRO A 17 20.72 -3.49 -5.51
C PRO A 17 20.06 -4.81 -5.94
N ASN A 18 19.38 -5.52 -5.03
CA ASN A 18 18.68 -6.76 -5.37
C ASN A 18 17.53 -6.51 -6.35
N VAL A 19 16.84 -5.38 -6.23
CA VAL A 19 15.73 -5.00 -7.14
C VAL A 19 16.30 -4.50 -8.47
N ALA A 20 17.42 -3.76 -8.43
CA ALA A 20 18.06 -3.25 -9.64
C ALA A 20 18.62 -4.34 -10.57
N GLN A 21 19.02 -5.49 -10.01
CA GLN A 21 19.50 -6.64 -10.77
C GLN A 21 18.38 -7.46 -11.42
N GLU A 22 17.12 -7.21 -11.02
CA GLU A 22 15.96 -8.00 -11.43
C GLU A 22 14.77 -7.06 -11.67
N VAL A 23 14.68 -6.50 -12.88
CA VAL A 23 13.59 -5.60 -13.28
C VAL A 23 12.82 -6.26 -14.42
N PRO A 24 11.54 -6.63 -14.23
CA PRO A 24 10.74 -6.51 -13.00
C PRO A 24 11.16 -7.51 -11.90
N PRO A 25 10.98 -7.16 -10.60
CA PRO A 25 11.42 -8.01 -9.49
C PRO A 25 10.49 -9.21 -9.26
N LYS A 26 10.96 -10.44 -9.45
CA LYS A 26 10.16 -11.67 -9.24
C LYS A 26 10.64 -12.51 -8.06
N SER A 27 11.93 -12.44 -7.72
CA SER A 27 12.45 -13.20 -6.59
C SER A 27 11.88 -12.71 -5.27
N LYS A 28 11.73 -13.64 -4.32
CA LYS A 28 11.32 -13.32 -2.95
C LYS A 28 12.14 -12.17 -2.36
N LYS A 29 13.46 -12.21 -2.54
CA LYS A 29 14.38 -11.19 -2.01
C LYS A 29 14.11 -9.80 -2.59
N ALA A 30 13.83 -9.70 -3.89
CA ALA A 30 13.54 -8.43 -4.54
C ALA A 30 12.16 -7.88 -4.12
N ILE A 31 11.13 -8.73 -4.07
CA ILE A 31 9.78 -8.33 -3.63
C ILE A 31 9.77 -7.92 -2.15
N GLU A 32 10.49 -8.64 -1.28
CA GLU A 32 10.65 -8.26 0.13
C GLU A 32 11.38 -6.90 0.26
N ALA A 33 12.37 -6.61 -0.59
CA ALA A 33 13.03 -5.30 -0.59
C ALA A 33 12.07 -4.15 -0.99
N VAL A 34 11.18 -4.38 -1.96
CA VAL A 34 10.11 -3.43 -2.31
C VAL A 34 9.14 -3.23 -1.14
N SER A 35 8.76 -4.32 -0.46
CA SER A 35 7.92 -4.27 0.73
C SER A 35 8.59 -3.56 1.91
N HIS A 36 9.91 -3.71 2.09
CA HIS A 36 10.69 -2.95 3.07
C HIS A 36 10.66 -1.45 2.78
N ARG A 37 10.68 -1.05 1.49
CA ARG A 37 10.51 0.35 1.12
C ARG A 37 9.12 0.85 1.49
N ALA A 38 8.07 0.09 1.18
CA ALA A 38 6.68 0.39 1.54
C ALA A 38 6.46 0.51 3.06
N TYR A 39 7.12 -0.31 3.87
CA TYR A 39 7.04 -0.21 5.33
C TYR A 39 7.49 1.16 5.87
N ARG A 40 8.40 1.86 5.19
CA ARG A 40 8.87 3.18 5.62
C ARG A 40 7.76 4.24 5.63
N ASP A 41 6.73 4.07 4.81
CA ASP A 41 5.58 4.98 4.76
C ASP A 41 4.69 4.91 6.02
N LEU A 42 4.69 3.78 6.72
CA LEU A 42 3.85 3.56 7.91
C LEU A 42 4.62 3.37 9.21
N CYS A 43 5.92 3.09 9.18
CA CYS A 43 6.68 2.72 10.37
C CYS A 43 6.63 3.79 11.47
N ARG A 44 6.58 5.08 11.08
CA ARG A 44 6.48 6.22 12.00
C ARG A 44 5.16 6.27 12.78
N THR A 45 4.10 5.65 12.27
CA THR A 45 2.79 5.62 12.95
C THR A 45 2.58 4.37 13.79
N LEU A 46 3.43 3.35 13.61
CA LEU A 46 3.36 2.10 14.35
C LEU A 46 4.14 2.21 15.66
N THR A 47 3.57 2.94 16.64
CA THR A 47 4.22 3.24 17.92
C THR A 47 4.70 1.97 18.65
N HIS A 48 5.85 2.07 19.32
CA HIS A 48 6.51 1.02 20.11
C HIS A 48 7.07 -0.19 19.33
N ILE A 49 6.82 -0.32 18.02
CA ILE A 49 7.36 -1.43 17.22
C ILE A 49 8.89 -1.52 17.29
N GLY A 50 9.58 -0.38 17.37
CA GLY A 50 11.04 -0.31 17.47
C GLY A 50 11.61 -1.00 18.70
N THR A 51 10.82 -1.12 19.76
CA THR A 51 11.20 -1.76 21.04
C THR A 51 10.54 -3.12 21.24
N HIS A 52 9.80 -3.60 20.25
CA HIS A 52 9.03 -4.84 20.37
C HIS A 52 9.99 -6.06 20.39
N PRO A 53 9.90 -6.97 21.37
CA PRO A 53 10.82 -8.11 21.47
C PRO A 53 10.82 -9.00 20.22
N LYS A 54 9.66 -9.11 19.56
CA LYS A 54 9.47 -9.89 18.33
C LYS A 54 9.44 -9.02 17.07
N LYS A 55 10.01 -7.80 17.09
CA LYS A 55 9.98 -6.86 15.95
C LYS A 55 10.38 -7.55 14.64
N ASN A 56 11.55 -8.17 14.59
CA ASN A 56 12.06 -8.76 13.35
C ASN A 56 11.11 -9.84 12.82
N LYS A 57 10.67 -10.77 13.68
CA LYS A 57 9.65 -11.77 13.32
C LYS A 57 8.39 -11.11 12.73
N LEU A 58 7.86 -10.07 13.38
CA LEU A 58 6.64 -9.40 12.92
C LEU A 58 6.81 -8.80 11.52
N LEU A 59 7.94 -8.14 11.28
CA LEU A 59 8.24 -7.49 10.00
C LEU A 59 8.55 -8.55 8.91
N ASP A 60 9.45 -9.49 9.20
CA ASP A 60 9.92 -10.51 8.25
C ASP A 60 8.75 -11.39 7.77
N GLU A 61 7.87 -11.82 8.69
CA GLU A 61 6.67 -12.61 8.34
C GLU A 61 5.66 -11.79 7.53
N THR A 62 5.60 -10.47 7.73
CA THR A 62 4.75 -9.59 6.93
C THR A 62 5.32 -9.39 5.52
N HIS A 63 6.64 -9.21 5.40
CA HIS A 63 7.32 -9.16 4.10
C HIS A 63 7.17 -10.46 3.32
N SER A 64 7.39 -11.60 3.97
CA SER A 64 7.19 -12.93 3.37
C SER A 64 5.73 -13.17 2.99
N SER A 65 4.77 -12.68 3.79
CA SER A 65 3.35 -12.78 3.43
C SER A 65 2.97 -11.92 2.22
N LEU A 66 3.58 -10.75 2.03
CA LEU A 66 3.38 -9.93 0.83
C LEU A 66 3.95 -10.60 -0.42
N TYR A 67 5.09 -11.29 -0.31
CA TYR A 67 5.57 -12.15 -1.40
C TYR A 67 4.54 -13.22 -1.76
N GLY A 68 3.88 -13.82 -0.77
CA GLY A 68 2.76 -14.75 -0.97
C GLY A 68 1.59 -14.14 -1.75
N VAL A 69 1.23 -12.88 -1.47
CA VAL A 69 0.20 -12.15 -2.25
C VAL A 69 0.60 -12.04 -3.72
N ILE A 70 1.85 -11.65 -4.01
CA ILE A 70 2.31 -11.51 -5.40
C ILE A 70 2.34 -12.85 -6.13
N THR A 71 2.79 -13.91 -5.45
CA THR A 71 2.78 -15.28 -6.00
C THR A 71 1.35 -15.74 -6.29
N GLN A 72 0.39 -15.41 -5.42
CA GLN A 72 -1.02 -15.72 -5.66
C GLN A 72 -1.56 -15.00 -6.90
N LEU A 73 -1.23 -13.72 -7.10
CA LEU A 73 -1.61 -12.99 -8.31
C LEU A 73 -1.06 -13.64 -9.60
N GLU A 74 0.15 -14.22 -9.55
CA GLU A 74 0.75 -14.94 -10.69
C GLU A 74 0.06 -16.28 -10.99
N THR A 75 -0.45 -16.97 -9.97
CA THR A 75 -0.97 -18.34 -10.10
C THR A 75 -2.50 -18.44 -10.15
N ASP A 76 -3.20 -17.43 -9.67
CA ASP A 76 -4.66 -17.40 -9.52
C ASP A 76 -5.19 -16.01 -9.91
N PRO A 77 -5.56 -15.84 -11.19
CA PRO A 77 -6.02 -14.56 -11.73
C PRO A 77 -7.19 -13.97 -10.95
N VAL A 78 -7.12 -12.66 -10.72
CA VAL A 78 -8.22 -11.90 -10.13
C VAL A 78 -9.34 -11.76 -11.16
N ARG A 79 -10.56 -12.10 -10.77
CA ARG A 79 -11.71 -12.14 -11.67
C ARG A 79 -12.35 -10.77 -11.89
N ASP A 80 -12.47 -9.99 -10.82
CA ASP A 80 -13.12 -8.68 -10.79
C ASP A 80 -12.69 -7.89 -9.54
N GLN A 81 -13.24 -6.69 -9.38
CA GLN A 81 -12.93 -5.82 -8.23
C GLN A 81 -13.30 -6.47 -6.89
N GLN A 82 -14.41 -7.21 -6.82
CA GLN A 82 -14.84 -7.84 -5.57
C GLN A 82 -13.86 -8.94 -5.15
N ASP A 83 -13.38 -9.74 -6.11
CA ASP A 83 -12.36 -10.75 -5.86
C ASP A 83 -11.05 -10.13 -5.35
N PHE A 84 -10.63 -8.98 -5.90
CA PHE A 84 -9.48 -8.25 -5.37
C PHE A 84 -9.72 -7.74 -3.95
N ASP A 85 -10.88 -7.11 -3.72
CA ASP A 85 -11.26 -6.52 -2.43
C ASP A 85 -11.29 -7.59 -1.32
N ASP A 86 -11.82 -8.79 -1.62
CA ASP A 86 -11.88 -9.91 -0.68
C ASP A 86 -10.49 -10.48 -0.35
N ARG A 87 -9.62 -10.63 -1.36
CA ARG A 87 -8.22 -11.07 -1.17
C ARG A 87 -7.43 -10.05 -0.34
N HIS A 88 -7.62 -8.76 -0.62
CA HIS A 88 -7.02 -7.66 0.12
C HIS A 88 -7.49 -7.62 1.58
N GLU A 89 -8.80 -7.74 1.81
CA GLU A 89 -9.39 -7.75 3.15
C GLU A 89 -8.85 -8.92 3.97
N ARG A 90 -8.82 -10.12 3.39
CA ARG A 90 -8.27 -11.32 4.05
C ARG A 90 -6.84 -11.10 4.49
N TRP A 91 -5.98 -10.61 3.60
CA TRP A 91 -4.59 -10.33 3.94
C TRP A 91 -4.48 -9.30 5.09
N CYS A 92 -5.27 -8.22 5.04
CA CYS A 92 -5.26 -7.20 6.09
C CYS A 92 -5.68 -7.77 7.46
N LEU A 93 -6.77 -8.54 7.50
CA LEU A 93 -7.28 -9.16 8.73
C LEU A 93 -6.31 -10.21 9.30
N ASP A 94 -5.67 -10.98 8.43
CA ASP A 94 -4.65 -11.96 8.82
C ASP A 94 -3.44 -11.27 9.47
N ARG A 95 -2.95 -10.17 8.88
CA ARG A 95 -1.84 -9.41 9.48
C ARG A 95 -2.24 -8.75 10.80
N ILE A 96 -3.43 -8.19 10.90
CA ILE A 96 -3.92 -7.61 12.17
C ILE A 96 -3.97 -8.68 13.26
N SER A 97 -4.52 -9.86 12.95
CA SER A 97 -4.58 -11.00 13.86
C SER A 97 -3.19 -11.45 14.29
N PHE A 98 -2.27 -11.57 13.33
CA PHE A 98 -0.88 -11.94 13.60
C PHE A 98 -0.17 -10.98 14.57
N PHE A 99 -0.32 -9.67 14.39
CA PHE A 99 0.24 -8.69 15.34
C PHE A 99 -0.44 -8.76 16.72
N LYS A 100 -1.76 -9.02 16.76
CA LYS A 100 -2.52 -9.15 18.02
C LYS A 100 -2.09 -10.37 18.84
N GLU A 101 -1.77 -11.48 18.18
CA GLU A 101 -1.25 -12.71 18.81
C GLU A 101 0.17 -12.57 19.35
N HIS A 102 0.87 -11.50 18.93
CA HIS A 102 2.25 -11.22 19.32
C HIS A 102 2.33 -9.86 20.02
N PRO A 103 1.70 -9.68 21.19
CA PRO A 103 1.75 -8.41 21.92
C PRO A 103 3.17 -8.11 22.42
N HIS A 104 3.42 -6.83 22.74
CA HIS A 104 4.72 -6.35 23.21
C HIS A 104 5.18 -7.03 24.52
N GLY A 105 4.24 -7.32 25.41
CA GLY A 105 4.48 -7.90 26.73
C GLY A 105 4.69 -6.85 27.82
N ASP A 106 5.12 -5.64 27.48
CA ASP A 106 5.14 -4.48 28.38
C ASP A 106 3.75 -3.83 28.44
N LYS A 107 3.15 -3.76 29.63
CA LYS A 107 1.79 -3.22 29.84
C LYS A 107 1.66 -1.74 29.42
N ASN A 108 2.76 -1.00 29.39
CA ASN A 108 2.80 0.41 29.02
C ASN A 108 3.14 0.63 27.54
N LYS A 109 3.45 -0.43 26.79
CA LYS A 109 3.82 -0.33 25.36
C LYS A 109 2.88 -1.21 24.54
N LYS A 110 2.01 -0.58 23.77
CA LYS A 110 1.11 -1.28 22.85
C LYS A 110 1.54 -1.03 21.41
N VAL A 111 1.79 -2.11 20.67
CA VAL A 111 1.85 -2.06 19.21
C VAL A 111 0.42 -2.29 18.70
N ASP A 112 -0.20 -1.23 18.21
CA ASP A 112 -1.57 -1.24 17.71
C ASP A 112 -1.56 -1.27 16.19
N PHE A 113 -1.41 -2.47 15.62
CA PHE A 113 -1.45 -2.69 14.18
C PHE A 113 -2.91 -2.75 13.72
N THR A 114 -3.33 -1.71 13.01
CA THR A 114 -4.71 -1.50 12.57
C THR A 114 -4.85 -1.79 11.07
N TYR A 115 -6.09 -1.76 10.58
CA TYR A 115 -6.37 -1.86 9.14
C TYR A 115 -5.68 -0.74 8.35
N GLY A 116 -5.61 0.47 8.92
CA GLY A 116 -4.85 1.58 8.37
C GLY A 116 -3.38 1.27 8.08
N HIS A 117 -2.72 0.51 8.97
CA HIS A 117 -1.35 0.08 8.78
C HIS A 117 -1.24 -1.04 7.74
N ALA A 118 -2.15 -2.02 7.81
CA ALA A 118 -2.20 -3.13 6.86
C ALA A 118 -2.37 -2.60 5.41
N GLN A 119 -3.42 -1.82 5.15
CA GLN A 119 -3.69 -1.28 3.81
C GLN A 119 -2.52 -0.47 3.27
N LYS A 120 -1.88 0.35 4.12
CA LYS A 120 -0.77 1.20 3.66
C LYS A 120 0.40 0.35 3.18
N TRP A 121 0.68 -0.76 3.89
CA TRP A 121 1.78 -1.65 3.54
C TRP A 121 1.55 -2.38 2.22
N ILE A 122 0.40 -3.05 2.07
CA ILE A 122 0.09 -3.79 0.84
C ILE A 122 -0.10 -2.85 -0.35
N ASN A 123 -0.82 -1.73 -0.19
CA ASN A 123 -1.09 -0.80 -1.30
C ASN A 123 0.18 -0.10 -1.77
N MET A 124 1.07 0.32 -0.85
CA MET A 124 2.37 0.89 -1.25
C MET A 124 3.27 -0.16 -1.91
N THR A 125 3.23 -1.42 -1.45
CA THR A 125 4.00 -2.51 -2.08
C THR A 125 3.53 -2.74 -3.52
N LEU A 126 2.22 -2.88 -3.73
CA LEU A 126 1.62 -3.06 -5.06
C LEU A 126 1.89 -1.85 -5.96
N LYS A 127 1.74 -0.62 -5.45
CA LYS A 127 2.07 0.60 -6.21
C LYS A 127 3.54 0.60 -6.67
N TYR A 128 4.48 0.28 -5.80
CA TYR A 128 5.89 0.23 -6.19
C TYR A 128 6.18 -0.89 -7.19
N LEU A 129 5.53 -2.05 -7.08
CA LEU A 129 5.66 -3.13 -8.05
C LEU A 129 5.07 -2.74 -9.42
N ALA A 130 3.98 -1.96 -9.45
CA ALA A 130 3.45 -1.39 -10.68
C ALA A 130 4.45 -0.42 -11.33
N VAL A 131 5.07 0.48 -10.55
CA VAL A 131 6.16 1.37 -11.02
C VAL A 131 7.34 0.56 -11.59
N LEU A 132 7.63 -0.60 -10.99
CA LEU A 132 8.69 -1.52 -11.43
C LEU A 132 8.23 -2.50 -12.53
N GLN A 133 7.05 -2.27 -13.12
CA GLN A 133 6.50 -3.04 -14.23
C GLN A 133 6.32 -4.54 -13.95
N HIS A 134 5.96 -4.90 -12.71
CA HIS A 134 5.70 -6.29 -12.35
C HIS A 134 4.48 -6.86 -13.10
N PRO A 135 4.61 -7.93 -13.92
CA PRO A 135 3.55 -8.37 -14.82
C PRO A 135 2.22 -8.68 -14.12
N ALA A 136 2.23 -9.53 -13.09
CA ALA A 136 1.00 -9.89 -12.36
C ALA A 136 0.34 -8.71 -11.62
N VAL A 137 1.09 -7.67 -11.28
CA VAL A 137 0.53 -6.46 -10.65
C VAL A 137 -0.08 -5.55 -11.71
N LEU A 138 0.53 -5.47 -12.90
CA LEU A 138 -0.03 -4.73 -14.03
C LEU A 138 -1.34 -5.34 -14.52
N GLU A 139 -1.47 -6.67 -14.50
CA GLU A 139 -2.71 -7.38 -14.86
C GLU A 139 -3.90 -6.99 -13.98
N VAL A 140 -3.64 -6.61 -12.72
CA VAL A 140 -4.68 -6.20 -11.75
C VAL A 140 -4.66 -4.70 -11.45
N TYR A 141 -3.93 -3.90 -12.24
CA TYR A 141 -3.66 -2.49 -11.95
C TYR A 141 -4.95 -1.67 -11.76
N SER A 142 -5.98 -1.93 -12.57
CA SER A 142 -7.27 -1.26 -12.48
C SER A 142 -8.02 -1.53 -11.18
N TYR A 143 -7.71 -2.65 -10.50
CA TYR A 143 -8.35 -3.04 -9.24
C TYR A 143 -7.59 -2.56 -8.00
N LEU A 144 -6.37 -2.04 -8.17
CA LEU A 144 -5.52 -1.66 -7.05
C LEU A 144 -6.14 -0.53 -6.23
N HIS A 145 -6.06 -0.70 -4.91
CA HIS A 145 -6.47 0.29 -3.93
C HIS A 145 -5.48 1.45 -3.82
N VAL A 146 -6.00 2.67 -3.65
CA VAL A 146 -5.17 3.84 -3.31
C VAL A 146 -4.53 3.63 -1.93
N PRO A 147 -3.22 3.83 -1.75
CA PRO A 147 -2.57 3.78 -0.44
C PRO A 147 -2.98 4.96 0.45
N VAL A 148 -4.10 4.83 1.16
CA VAL A 148 -4.70 5.93 1.95
C VAL A 148 -3.71 6.46 2.99
N ASP A 149 -3.45 7.76 2.95
CA ASP A 149 -2.73 8.51 3.97
C ASP A 149 -3.31 9.93 4.16
N SER A 150 -2.60 10.79 4.88
CA SER A 150 -3.05 12.17 5.10
C SER A 150 -3.14 12.99 3.82
N ILE A 151 -2.25 12.76 2.85
CA ILE A 151 -2.23 13.51 1.60
C ILE A 151 -3.39 13.06 0.73
N VAL A 152 -3.62 11.75 0.61
CA VAL A 152 -4.81 11.21 -0.09
C VAL A 152 -6.09 11.79 0.50
N TYR A 153 -6.21 11.88 1.83
CA TYR A 153 -7.36 12.51 2.46
C TYR A 153 -7.51 13.99 2.10
N GLU A 154 -6.44 14.77 2.19
CA GLU A 154 -6.46 16.20 1.88
C GLU A 154 -6.84 16.46 0.41
N GLU A 155 -6.29 15.67 -0.51
CA GLU A 155 -6.59 15.81 -1.95
C GLU A 155 -8.00 15.34 -2.29
N ALA A 156 -8.50 14.29 -1.61
CA ALA A 156 -9.82 13.77 -1.89
C ALA A 156 -10.95 14.61 -1.31
N GLU A 157 -10.74 15.21 -0.13
CA GLU A 157 -11.79 16.00 0.54
C GLU A 157 -11.94 17.42 -0.03
N ASP A 158 -10.94 17.92 -0.78
CA ASP A 158 -10.98 19.26 -1.37
C ASP A 158 -12.05 19.33 -2.48
N PRO A 159 -13.14 20.10 -2.28
CA PRO A 159 -14.22 20.18 -3.24
C PRO A 159 -13.82 20.89 -4.54
N THR A 160 -12.71 21.63 -4.54
CA THR A 160 -12.20 22.30 -5.75
C THR A 160 -11.50 21.35 -6.71
N LEU A 161 -11.17 20.13 -6.27
CA LEU A 161 -10.46 19.11 -7.04
C LEU A 161 -11.38 18.05 -7.67
N GLY A 162 -12.69 18.23 -7.50
CA GLY A 162 -13.72 17.57 -8.28
C GLY A 162 -14.12 16.15 -7.83
N ILE A 163 -13.47 15.53 -6.84
CA ILE A 163 -13.95 14.25 -6.28
C ILE A 163 -14.68 14.40 -4.93
N ALA A 164 -14.31 15.39 -4.11
CA ALA A 164 -15.01 15.77 -2.88
C ALA A 164 -15.41 14.60 -1.94
N VAL A 165 -14.53 13.60 -1.78
CA VAL A 165 -14.78 12.43 -0.94
C VAL A 165 -14.41 12.75 0.51
N PRO A 166 -15.38 12.74 1.44
CA PRO A 166 -15.12 13.10 2.83
C PRO A 166 -14.27 12.05 3.53
N ARG A 167 -13.52 12.47 4.56
CA ARG A 167 -12.84 11.53 5.46
C ARG A 167 -13.84 10.59 6.14
N PRO A 168 -13.42 9.38 6.51
CA PRO A 168 -14.27 8.47 7.28
C PRO A 168 -14.80 9.09 8.58
N PRO A 169 -15.99 8.65 9.05
CA PRO A 169 -16.67 9.26 10.21
C PRO A 169 -15.77 9.46 11.43
N GLY A 170 -15.90 10.65 12.04
CA GLY A 170 -15.07 11.09 13.17
C GLY A 170 -13.70 11.65 12.79
N GLY A 171 -13.46 11.95 11.50
CA GLY A 171 -12.20 12.54 11.02
C GLY A 171 -11.00 11.64 11.32
N LYS A 172 -11.22 10.32 11.31
CA LYS A 172 -10.27 9.36 11.86
C LYS A 172 -8.98 9.34 11.03
N LYS A 173 -7.83 9.45 11.70
CA LYS A 173 -6.51 9.29 11.08
C LYS A 173 -6.45 7.96 10.33
N TRP A 174 -5.86 7.95 9.13
CA TRP A 174 -5.74 6.75 8.29
C TRP A 174 -5.16 5.57 9.08
N SER A 175 -4.16 5.80 9.94
CA SER A 175 -3.50 4.76 10.75
C SER A 175 -4.38 4.16 11.85
N LYS A 176 -5.62 4.63 11.99
CA LYS A 176 -6.61 4.13 12.97
C LYS A 176 -7.89 3.59 12.32
N LEU A 177 -7.94 3.48 10.99
CA LEU A 177 -9.09 2.94 10.29
C LEU A 177 -9.43 1.51 10.71
N SER A 178 -10.74 1.23 10.80
CA SER A 178 -11.28 -0.13 10.75
C SER A 178 -11.41 -0.60 9.30
N GLY A 179 -11.63 -1.90 9.11
CA GLY A 179 -11.84 -2.47 7.76
C GLY A 179 -13.07 -1.90 7.06
N GLU A 180 -14.19 -1.75 7.77
CA GLU A 180 -15.42 -1.14 7.24
C GLU A 180 -15.18 0.31 6.80
N GLN A 181 -14.60 1.13 7.66
CA GLN A 181 -14.30 2.54 7.34
C GLN A 181 -13.36 2.66 6.12
N TYR A 182 -12.39 1.76 6.03
CA TYR A 182 -11.49 1.72 4.89
C TYR A 182 -12.20 1.32 3.59
N ARG A 183 -13.01 0.25 3.61
CA ARG A 183 -13.73 -0.24 2.43
C ARG A 183 -14.72 0.79 1.90
N THR A 184 -15.56 1.34 2.77
CA THR A 184 -16.49 2.42 2.38
C THR A 184 -15.76 3.61 1.78
N TYR A 185 -14.60 3.98 2.32
CA TYR A 185 -13.80 5.06 1.77
C TYR A 185 -13.22 4.72 0.38
N GLN A 186 -12.68 3.52 0.18
CA GLN A 186 -12.19 3.07 -1.13
C GLN A 186 -13.31 3.02 -2.16
N GLU A 187 -14.49 2.52 -1.79
CA GLU A 187 -15.66 2.47 -2.67
C GLU A 187 -16.09 3.88 -3.10
N GLN A 188 -16.21 4.82 -2.16
CA GLN A 188 -16.54 6.22 -2.46
C GLN A 188 -15.47 6.87 -3.34
N LEU A 189 -14.20 6.61 -3.05
CA LEU A 189 -13.08 7.13 -3.82
C LEU A 189 -13.11 6.62 -5.25
N ARG A 190 -13.28 5.31 -5.46
CA ARG A 190 -13.40 4.73 -6.80
C ARG A 190 -14.61 5.25 -7.56
N GLY A 191 -15.76 5.38 -6.89
CA GLY A 191 -16.98 5.95 -7.49
C GLY A 191 -16.74 7.38 -7.99
N ALA A 192 -16.19 8.24 -7.13
CA ALA A 192 -15.92 9.63 -7.50
C ALA A 192 -14.86 9.75 -8.62
N ILE A 193 -13.84 8.87 -8.65
CA ILE A 193 -12.85 8.82 -9.73
C ILE A 193 -13.52 8.41 -11.05
N ALA A 194 -14.39 7.40 -11.03
CA ALA A 194 -15.12 6.95 -12.20
C ALA A 194 -16.04 8.05 -12.76
N ASP A 195 -16.69 8.82 -11.88
CA ASP A 195 -17.57 9.92 -12.27
C ASP A 195 -16.83 11.08 -12.96
N GLN A 196 -15.54 11.30 -12.65
CA GLN A 196 -14.72 12.29 -13.37
C GLN A 196 -14.43 11.87 -14.82
N GLY A 197 -14.41 10.57 -15.12
CA GLY A 197 -14.16 10.04 -16.46
C GLY A 197 -12.72 10.23 -17.00
N GLU A 198 -11.82 10.85 -16.23
CA GLU A 198 -10.45 11.16 -16.66
C GLU A 198 -9.43 10.08 -16.30
N CYS A 199 -9.70 9.28 -15.25
CA CYS A 199 -8.81 8.21 -14.78
C CYS A 199 -9.57 6.89 -14.76
N VAL A 200 -8.98 5.84 -15.33
CA VAL A 200 -9.56 4.49 -15.34
C VAL A 200 -9.17 3.71 -14.07
N ALA A 201 -7.95 3.90 -13.57
CA ALA A 201 -7.45 3.22 -12.38
C ALA A 201 -7.32 4.19 -11.18
N PRO A 202 -7.58 3.75 -9.94
CA PRO A 202 -7.48 4.62 -8.76
C PRO A 202 -6.07 5.18 -8.51
N LEU A 203 -5.02 4.43 -8.89
CA LEU A 203 -3.64 4.88 -8.76
C LEU A 203 -3.27 6.00 -9.74
N ASP A 204 -3.92 6.08 -10.91
CA ASP A 204 -3.68 7.16 -11.86
C ASP A 204 -4.22 8.49 -11.31
N TRP A 205 -5.38 8.43 -10.66
CA TRP A 205 -5.92 9.56 -9.91
C TRP A 205 -4.97 9.97 -8.77
N GLU A 206 -4.45 9.01 -7.99
CA GLU A 206 -3.48 9.32 -6.92
C GLU A 206 -2.27 10.07 -7.50
N ALA A 207 -1.68 9.56 -8.59
CA ALA A 207 -0.53 10.19 -9.23
C ALA A 207 -0.84 11.62 -9.72
N LYS A 208 -2.01 11.83 -10.34
CA LYS A 208 -2.46 13.15 -10.78
C LYS A 208 -2.65 14.11 -9.61
N ALA A 209 -3.22 13.65 -8.50
CA ALA A 209 -3.38 14.44 -7.29
C ALA A 209 -2.02 14.93 -6.76
N TRP A 210 -1.00 14.08 -6.76
CA TRP A 210 0.37 14.47 -6.39
C TRP A 210 0.97 15.56 -7.30
N VAL A 211 0.79 15.44 -8.62
CA VAL A 211 1.27 16.46 -9.60
C VAL A 211 0.56 17.80 -9.40
N ASN A 212 -0.77 17.76 -9.24
CA ASN A 212 -1.57 18.95 -9.00
C ASN A 212 -1.17 19.64 -7.69
N ARG A 213 -0.98 18.85 -6.63
CA ARG A 213 -0.51 19.36 -5.34
C ARG A 213 0.83 20.07 -5.43
N ALA A 214 1.79 19.47 -6.13
CA ALA A 214 3.11 20.08 -6.33
C ALA A 214 3.06 21.40 -7.11
N SER A 215 2.03 21.59 -7.94
CA SER A 215 1.83 22.82 -8.71
C SER A 215 1.15 23.95 -7.92
N ARG A 216 0.62 23.66 -6.73
CA ARG A 216 -0.03 24.62 -5.82
C ARG A 216 0.86 25.08 -4.65
N GLN A 217 2.03 24.45 -4.47
CA GLN A 217 3.02 24.77 -3.44
C GLN A 217 4.10 25.70 -4.00
#